data_AF-A0A1F5S758-F1
#
_entry.id   AF-A0A1F5S758-F1
#
_cell.length_a   1.000
_cell.length_b   1.000
_cell.length_c   1.000
_cell.angle_alpha   90.00
_cell.angle_beta   90.00
_cell.angle_gamma   90.00
#
_symmetry.space_group_name_H-M   'P 1'
#
loop_
_entity.id
_entity.type
_entity.pdbx_description
1 polymer ?
#
loop_
_entity_poly.entity_id
_entity_poly.type
_entity_poly.pdbx_seq_one_letter_code
_entity_poly.pdbx_strand_id
1 'polypeptide(L)'
;MKTKKSVSLKKSGGGAEKTARAFKSAEEIKSQLTEWAHERTKDSIRKILNFMDNEKDKDILAFADSAYHEAAYLYYCPETDEEEKDFLTARMINDRDYKIYELSEKANAARHELKKLEIDKEADGRVTKKYKKDKEDWEYSRFSDGYMEIVRGKLEKFASEIEYLKHWIDEARMMIKNEKYREIPFNVLDRIHLDNEGSSIWDDEKTGGGSEIRDEDEDIF
;
A
#
# COMPACT_ATOMS: atom_id res chain seq x y z
N MET A 1 34.81 77.54 20.20
CA MET A 1 35.54 76.33 19.79
C MET A 1 34.55 75.18 19.68
N LYS A 2 34.47 74.56 18.50
CA LYS A 2 33.77 73.31 18.12
C LYS A 2 32.23 73.26 18.16
N THR A 3 31.66 73.70 17.04
CA THR A 3 30.39 73.24 16.45
C THR A 3 30.38 71.70 16.31
N LYS A 4 29.34 71.03 16.82
CA LYS A 4 29.02 69.64 16.46
C LYS A 4 27.82 69.61 15.52
N LYS A 5 28.10 69.19 14.29
CA LYS A 5 27.17 69.01 13.17
C LYS A 5 26.12 67.95 13.52
N SER A 6 24.86 68.29 13.23
CA SER A 6 23.75 67.36 13.04
C SER A 6 24.06 66.44 11.84
N VAL A 7 24.08 65.13 12.07
CA VAL A 7 24.15 64.14 11.00
C VAL A 7 22.81 63.43 10.89
N SER A 8 22.15 63.70 9.77
CA SER A 8 20.94 63.07 9.27
C SER A 8 21.16 61.57 9.05
N LEU A 9 20.45 60.71 9.79
CA LEU A 9 20.30 59.30 9.46
C LEU A 9 19.35 59.17 8.26
N LYS A 10 19.96 58.99 7.08
CA LYS A 10 19.26 58.52 5.88
C LYS A 10 18.69 57.14 6.15
N LYS A 11 17.37 57.01 6.01
CA LYS A 11 16.69 55.74 5.76
C LYS A 11 17.23 55.16 4.45
N SER A 12 18.12 54.18 4.51
CA SER A 12 18.40 53.30 3.38
C SER A 12 17.29 52.25 3.34
N GLY A 13 16.44 52.34 2.33
CA GLY A 13 15.46 51.31 2.03
C GLY A 13 16.17 49.99 1.75
N GLY A 14 15.91 48.99 2.60
CA GLY A 14 16.03 47.59 2.23
C GLY A 14 14.77 47.19 1.48
N GLY A 15 14.76 47.46 0.18
CA GLY A 15 13.79 46.88 -0.75
C GLY A 15 14.23 45.46 -1.13
N ALA A 16 13.24 44.57 -1.22
CA ALA A 16 13.23 43.26 -1.88
C ALA A 16 14.32 42.26 -1.40
N GLU A 17 13.98 41.12 -0.82
CA GLU A 17 13.35 40.00 -1.53
C GLU A 17 12.22 39.39 -0.68
N LYS A 18 10.99 39.90 -0.87
CA LYS A 18 9.84 39.01 -0.80
C LYS A 18 9.76 38.38 -2.18
N THR A 19 10.11 37.11 -2.27
CA THR A 19 9.85 36.25 -3.42
C THR A 19 8.38 36.44 -3.81
N ALA A 20 8.18 37.21 -4.87
CA ALA A 20 6.88 37.31 -5.51
C ALA A 20 6.57 35.92 -6.06
N ARG A 21 5.76 35.16 -5.31
CA ARG A 21 4.99 34.06 -5.90
C ARG A 21 4.09 34.76 -6.92
N ALA A 22 4.55 34.87 -8.16
CA ALA A 22 3.79 35.45 -9.24
C ALA A 22 2.44 34.72 -9.25
N PHE A 23 1.35 35.45 -9.05
CA PHE A 23 0.00 34.90 -9.11
C PHE A 23 -0.25 34.46 -10.55
N LYS A 24 0.20 33.25 -10.90
CA LYS A 24 -0.27 32.57 -12.10
C LYS A 24 -1.78 32.43 -11.95
N SER A 25 -2.51 32.83 -12.98
CA SER A 25 -3.94 32.55 -13.08
C SER A 25 -4.18 31.04 -13.00
N ALA A 26 -5.37 30.63 -12.58
CA ALA A 26 -5.72 29.20 -12.51
C ALA A 26 -5.51 28.49 -13.86
N GLU A 27 -5.73 29.18 -14.97
CA GLU A 27 -5.52 28.65 -16.32
C GLU A 27 -4.04 28.40 -16.63
N GLU A 28 -3.16 29.34 -16.26
CA GLU A 28 -1.71 29.17 -16.41
C GLU A 28 -1.16 28.03 -15.53
N ILE A 29 -1.74 27.82 -14.34
CA ILE A 29 -1.40 26.70 -13.47
C ILE A 29 -1.82 25.38 -14.12
N LYS A 30 -3.06 25.28 -14.62
CA LYS A 30 -3.56 24.08 -15.29
C LYS A 30 -2.74 23.74 -16.53
N SER A 31 -2.45 24.73 -17.38
CA SER A 31 -1.58 24.54 -18.56
C SER A 31 -0.21 24.00 -18.18
N GLN A 32 0.40 24.55 -17.13
CA GLN A 32 1.70 24.07 -16.63
C GLN A 32 1.63 22.64 -16.09
N LEU A 33 0.57 22.28 -15.38
CA LEU A 33 0.38 20.92 -14.87
C LEU A 33 0.22 19.91 -16.02
N THR A 34 -0.50 20.27 -17.08
CA THR A 34 -0.62 19.45 -18.30
C THR A 34 0.73 19.29 -19.00
N GLU A 35 1.50 20.37 -19.15
CA GLU A 35 2.85 20.30 -19.72
C GLU A 35 3.74 19.32 -18.93
N TRP A 36 3.76 19.43 -17.59
CA TRP A 36 4.49 18.49 -16.75
C TRP A 36 3.98 17.05 -16.85
N ALA A 37 2.67 16.85 -17.00
CA ALA A 37 2.11 15.52 -17.16
C ALA A 37 2.62 14.84 -18.44
N HIS A 38 2.79 15.59 -19.53
CA HIS A 38 3.20 15.06 -20.82
C HIS A 38 4.73 14.98 -21.02
N GLU A 39 5.54 15.46 -20.07
CA GLU A 39 7.00 15.38 -20.14
C GLU A 39 7.54 13.93 -20.09
N ARG A 40 6.76 12.97 -19.57
CA ARG A 40 7.16 11.55 -19.42
C ARG A 40 8.48 11.34 -18.67
N THR A 41 8.73 12.10 -17.60
CA THR A 41 9.96 11.95 -16.80
C THR A 41 9.68 11.80 -15.30
N LYS A 42 10.60 11.14 -14.59
CA LYS A 42 10.58 11.07 -13.11
C LYS A 42 10.58 12.45 -12.46
N ASP A 43 11.27 13.41 -13.07
CA ASP A 43 11.34 14.77 -12.55
C ASP A 43 10.03 15.53 -12.72
N SER A 44 9.28 15.30 -13.81
CA SER A 44 7.96 15.92 -13.98
C SER A 44 6.95 15.41 -12.95
N ILE A 45 6.95 14.11 -12.65
CA ILE A 45 6.17 13.52 -11.55
C ILE A 45 6.52 14.19 -10.22
N ARG A 46 7.81 14.38 -9.92
CA ARG A 46 8.26 15.08 -8.70
C ARG A 46 7.81 16.54 -8.64
N LYS A 47 7.83 17.26 -9.77
CA LYS A 47 7.33 18.65 -9.83
C LYS A 47 5.85 18.71 -9.44
N ILE A 48 5.03 17.78 -9.95
CA ILE A 48 3.59 17.74 -9.66
C ILE A 48 3.34 17.39 -8.19
N LEU A 49 4.02 16.37 -7.63
CA LEU A 49 3.90 16.03 -6.21
C LEU A 49 4.28 17.20 -5.30
N ASN A 50 5.43 17.83 -5.57
CA ASN A 50 5.85 19.02 -4.83
C ASN A 50 4.85 20.18 -4.96
N PHE A 51 4.20 20.32 -6.11
CA PHE A 51 3.14 21.32 -6.29
C PHE A 51 1.94 21.00 -5.40
N MET A 52 1.47 19.74 -5.40
CA MET A 52 0.34 19.28 -4.58
C MET A 52 0.57 19.52 -3.08
N ASP A 53 1.78 19.24 -2.57
CA ASP A 53 2.12 19.45 -1.15
C ASP A 53 2.05 20.92 -0.71
N ASN A 54 2.14 21.86 -1.66
CA ASN A 54 2.22 23.29 -1.40
C ASN A 54 0.98 24.08 -1.84
N GLU A 55 -0.01 23.40 -2.43
CA GLU A 55 -1.26 23.98 -2.90
C GLU A 55 -2.37 23.79 -1.84
N LYS A 56 -3.25 24.79 -1.73
CA LYS A 56 -4.37 24.80 -0.78
C LYS A 56 -5.72 24.86 -1.46
N ASP A 57 -5.76 25.32 -2.71
CA ASP A 57 -6.97 25.36 -3.51
C ASP A 57 -7.39 23.94 -3.91
N LYS A 58 -8.62 23.55 -3.54
CA LYS A 58 -9.12 22.19 -3.74
C LYS A 58 -9.33 21.84 -5.22
N ASP A 59 -9.75 22.80 -6.02
CA ASP A 59 -10.04 22.55 -7.44
C ASP A 59 -8.72 22.40 -8.22
N ILE A 60 -7.72 23.22 -7.86
CA ILE A 60 -6.37 23.09 -8.41
C ILE A 60 -5.71 21.80 -7.93
N LEU A 61 -5.88 21.41 -6.66
CA LEU A 61 -5.39 20.13 -6.14
C LEU A 61 -5.98 18.92 -6.89
N ALA A 62 -7.29 18.91 -7.15
CA ALA A 62 -7.93 17.84 -7.91
C ALA A 62 -7.40 17.76 -9.36
N PHE A 63 -7.12 18.92 -9.97
CA PHE A 63 -6.49 18.96 -11.29
C PHE A 63 -5.04 18.47 -11.24
N ALA A 64 -4.27 18.85 -10.23
CA ALA A 64 -2.90 18.38 -10.04
C ALA A 64 -2.83 16.87 -9.78
N ASP A 65 -3.79 16.31 -9.04
CA ASP A 65 -3.93 14.85 -8.85
C ASP A 65 -4.18 14.13 -10.18
N SER A 66 -5.07 14.67 -11.02
CA SER A 66 -5.32 14.16 -12.37
C SER A 66 -4.05 14.21 -13.24
N ALA A 67 -3.33 15.34 -13.21
CA ALA A 67 -2.08 15.51 -13.94
C ALA A 67 -0.98 14.55 -13.42
N TYR A 68 -0.91 14.30 -12.12
CA TYR A 68 0.00 13.33 -11.52
C TYR A 68 -0.28 11.92 -12.05
N HIS A 69 -1.55 11.52 -12.11
CA HIS A 69 -1.93 10.20 -12.61
C HIS A 69 -1.60 10.03 -14.09
N GLU A 70 -1.84 11.04 -14.91
CA GLU A 70 -1.45 11.04 -16.31
C GLU A 70 0.09 10.98 -16.48
N ALA A 71 0.84 11.78 -15.69
CA ALA A 71 2.30 11.75 -15.70
C ALA A 71 2.86 10.37 -15.34
N ALA A 72 2.30 9.75 -14.29
CA ALA A 72 2.69 8.42 -13.87
C ALA A 72 2.36 7.38 -14.94
N TYR A 73 1.14 7.40 -15.48
CA TYR A 73 0.75 6.52 -16.59
C TYR A 73 1.74 6.63 -17.76
N LEU A 74 2.01 7.84 -18.23
CA LEU A 74 2.88 8.05 -19.40
C LEU A 74 4.35 7.70 -19.15
N TYR A 75 4.83 7.81 -17.91
CA TYR A 75 6.20 7.45 -17.55
C TYR A 75 6.39 5.93 -17.37
N TYR A 76 5.42 5.27 -16.74
CA TYR A 76 5.48 3.84 -16.40
C TYR A 76 4.81 2.93 -17.43
N CYS A 77 4.13 3.47 -18.45
CA CYS A 77 3.63 2.65 -19.55
C CYS A 77 4.82 1.99 -20.28
N PRO A 78 4.83 0.65 -20.44
CA PRO A 78 5.88 -0.02 -21.19
C PRO A 78 5.77 0.28 -22.68
N GLU A 79 6.91 0.54 -23.33
CA GLU A 79 6.99 0.79 -24.77
C GLU A 79 7.72 -0.33 -25.54
N THR A 80 8.28 -1.31 -24.83
CA THR A 80 9.00 -2.46 -25.40
C THR A 80 8.71 -3.74 -24.61
N ASP A 81 8.88 -4.90 -25.23
CA ASP A 81 8.72 -6.22 -24.58
C ASP A 81 9.59 -6.37 -23.30
N GLU A 82 10.79 -5.77 -23.31
CA GLU A 82 11.68 -5.77 -22.14
C GLU A 82 11.12 -4.92 -21.00
N GLU A 83 10.56 -3.76 -21.33
CA GLU A 83 9.87 -2.91 -20.37
C GLU A 83 8.58 -3.54 -19.86
N GLU A 84 7.82 -4.23 -20.71
CA GLU A 84 6.61 -4.95 -20.33
C GLU A 84 6.93 -6.06 -19.33
N LYS A 85 8.00 -6.82 -19.58
CA LYS A 85 8.49 -7.83 -18.63
C LYS A 85 8.91 -7.22 -17.30
N ASP A 86 9.64 -6.11 -17.31
CA ASP A 86 10.06 -5.43 -16.08
C ASP A 86 8.84 -4.87 -15.32
N PHE A 87 7.87 -4.29 -16.02
CA PHE A 87 6.61 -3.80 -15.46
C PHE A 87 5.79 -4.92 -14.81
N LEU A 88 5.60 -6.04 -15.51
CA LEU A 88 4.94 -7.24 -14.99
C LEU A 88 5.65 -7.79 -13.75
N THR A 89 6.98 -7.83 -13.78
CA THR A 89 7.79 -8.27 -12.65
C THR A 89 7.59 -7.37 -11.43
N ALA A 90 7.57 -6.04 -11.62
CA ALA A 90 7.31 -5.08 -10.56
C ALA A 90 5.90 -5.24 -9.95
N ARG A 91 4.89 -5.50 -10.78
CA ARG A 91 3.54 -5.79 -10.30
C ARG A 91 3.47 -7.08 -9.49
N MET A 92 4.09 -8.14 -10.00
CA MET A 92 4.22 -9.42 -9.31
C MET A 92 4.95 -9.32 -7.96
N ILE A 93 5.87 -8.35 -7.81
CA ILE A 93 6.50 -8.03 -6.52
C ILE A 93 5.46 -7.40 -5.58
N ASN A 94 4.71 -6.40 -6.02
CA ASN A 94 3.70 -5.73 -5.20
C ASN A 94 2.61 -6.70 -4.69
N ASP A 95 2.12 -7.60 -5.55
CA ASP A 95 1.14 -8.62 -5.16
C ASP A 95 1.68 -9.53 -4.04
N ARG A 96 2.97 -9.87 -4.11
CA ARG A 96 3.63 -10.71 -3.11
C ARG A 96 3.97 -9.94 -1.85
N ASP A 97 4.32 -8.65 -1.93
CA ASP A 97 4.47 -7.78 -0.75
C ASP A 97 3.13 -7.68 0.00
N TYR A 98 2.02 -7.50 -0.72
CA TYR A 98 0.68 -7.57 -0.12
C TYR A 98 0.41 -8.95 0.51
N LYS A 99 0.81 -10.03 -0.17
CA LYS A 99 0.66 -11.38 0.38
C LYS A 99 1.45 -11.60 1.68
N ILE A 100 2.68 -11.07 1.74
CA ILE A 100 3.50 -11.10 2.96
C ILE A 100 2.80 -10.36 4.10
N TYR A 101 2.19 -9.21 3.81
CA TYR A 101 1.40 -8.48 4.80
C TYR A 101 0.24 -9.33 5.35
N GLU A 102 -0.57 -9.95 4.48
CA GLU A 102 -1.67 -10.83 4.90
C GLU A 102 -1.19 -12.01 5.76
N LEU A 103 -0.09 -12.66 5.36
CA LEU A 103 0.49 -13.78 6.08
C LEU A 103 1.06 -13.34 7.44
N SER A 104 1.63 -12.14 7.51
CA SER A 104 2.15 -11.57 8.75
C SER A 104 1.04 -11.33 9.76
N GLU A 105 -0.11 -10.82 9.33
CA GLU A 105 -1.29 -10.66 10.18
C GLU A 105 -1.84 -12.01 10.67
N LYS A 106 -1.88 -13.02 9.78
CA LYS A 106 -2.26 -14.39 10.17
C LYS A 106 -1.27 -15.02 11.16
N ALA A 107 0.01 -14.78 11.00
CA ALA A 107 1.05 -15.23 11.93
C ALA A 107 0.92 -14.54 13.31
N ASN A 108 0.63 -13.24 13.33
CA ASN A 108 0.36 -12.50 14.56
C ASN A 108 -0.87 -13.04 15.29
N ALA A 109 -1.96 -13.31 14.56
CA ALA A 109 -3.16 -13.94 15.11
C ALA A 109 -2.87 -15.34 15.69
N ALA A 110 -2.11 -16.17 14.99
CA ALA A 110 -1.71 -17.50 15.48
C ALA A 110 -0.84 -17.41 16.75
N ARG A 111 0.10 -16.47 16.84
CA ARG A 111 0.90 -16.24 18.05
C ARG A 111 0.03 -15.81 19.23
N HIS A 112 -0.94 -14.92 19.00
CA HIS A 112 -1.88 -14.50 20.03
C HIS A 112 -2.74 -15.66 20.53
N GLU A 113 -3.20 -16.53 19.62
CA GLU A 113 -3.96 -17.73 19.96
C GLU A 113 -3.12 -18.72 20.79
N LEU A 114 -1.87 -18.98 20.40
CA LEU A 114 -0.97 -19.81 21.20
C LEU A 114 -0.80 -19.27 22.61
N LYS A 115 -0.64 -17.95 22.77
CA LYS A 115 -0.53 -17.32 24.09
C LYS A 115 -1.79 -17.54 24.94
N LYS A 116 -2.98 -17.47 24.33
CA LYS A 116 -4.24 -17.78 25.03
C LYS A 116 -4.28 -19.25 25.48
N LEU A 117 -3.94 -20.16 24.58
CA LEU A 117 -3.92 -21.59 24.86
C LEU A 117 -2.90 -21.95 25.95
N GLU A 118 -1.75 -21.28 26.00
CA GLU A 118 -0.77 -21.45 27.07
C GLU A 118 -1.32 -21.02 28.44
N ILE A 119 -2.02 -19.89 28.49
CA ILE A 119 -2.68 -19.41 29.72
C ILE A 119 -3.78 -20.38 30.15
N ASP A 120 -4.60 -20.83 29.21
CA ASP A 120 -5.70 -21.77 29.48
C ASP A 120 -5.17 -23.12 30.00
N LYS A 121 -4.12 -23.65 29.36
CA LYS A 121 -3.41 -24.86 29.83
C LYS A 121 -2.86 -24.69 31.25
N GLU A 122 -2.29 -23.52 31.57
CA GLU A 122 -1.81 -23.25 32.92
C GLU A 122 -2.96 -23.20 33.94
N ALA A 123 -4.05 -22.52 33.59
CA ALA A 123 -5.24 -22.40 34.44
C ALA A 123 -5.88 -23.78 34.69
N ASP A 124 -6.11 -24.57 33.64
CA ASP A 124 -6.59 -25.94 33.73
C ASP A 124 -5.67 -26.82 34.60
N GLY A 125 -4.35 -26.71 34.40
CA GLY A 125 -3.36 -27.40 35.21
C GLY A 125 -3.43 -27.03 36.70
N ARG A 126 -3.77 -25.79 37.05
CA ARG A 126 -3.97 -25.35 38.45
C ARG A 126 -5.30 -25.87 39.01
N VAL A 127 -6.37 -25.78 38.22
CA VAL A 127 -7.74 -26.20 38.58
C VAL A 127 -7.79 -27.71 38.83
N THR A 128 -7.28 -28.51 37.89
CA THR A 128 -7.22 -29.98 38.01
C THR A 128 -6.31 -30.48 39.14
N LYS A 129 -5.30 -29.69 39.55
CA LYS A 129 -4.45 -30.00 40.72
C LYS A 129 -5.13 -29.67 42.05
N LYS A 130 -5.90 -28.57 42.13
CA LYS A 130 -6.52 -28.08 43.35
C LYS A 130 -7.81 -28.86 43.71
N TYR A 131 -8.63 -29.19 42.71
CA TYR A 131 -9.96 -29.78 42.90
C TYR A 131 -10.00 -31.24 42.43
N LYS A 132 -9.03 -32.06 42.87
CA LYS A 132 -8.84 -33.44 42.38
C LYS A 132 -10.03 -34.39 42.62
N LYS A 133 -10.89 -34.10 43.60
CA LYS A 133 -12.01 -34.95 44.00
C LYS A 133 -13.32 -34.62 43.26
N ASP A 134 -13.38 -33.47 42.60
CA ASP A 134 -14.58 -32.98 41.89
C ASP A 134 -14.53 -33.31 40.39
N LYS A 135 -13.61 -34.20 39.98
CA LYS A 135 -13.21 -34.44 38.59
C LYS A 135 -14.19 -35.26 37.76
N GLU A 136 -15.08 -36.03 38.37
CA GLU A 136 -15.94 -36.98 37.63
C GLU A 136 -17.00 -36.26 36.76
N ASP A 137 -17.30 -34.98 37.01
CA ASP A 137 -18.37 -34.23 36.33
C ASP A 137 -17.90 -33.07 35.42
N TRP A 138 -16.60 -32.89 35.20
CA TRP A 138 -16.12 -31.73 34.43
C TRP A 138 -15.93 -32.06 32.95
N GLU A 139 -17.00 -31.87 32.16
CA GLU A 139 -17.04 -32.04 30.70
C GLU A 139 -15.93 -31.26 29.96
N TYR A 140 -15.47 -30.14 30.53
CA TYR A 140 -14.50 -29.22 29.90
C TYR A 140 -13.04 -29.43 30.35
N SER A 141 -12.74 -30.42 31.19
CA SER A 141 -11.42 -30.60 31.84
C SER A 141 -10.29 -31.12 30.94
N ARG A 142 -10.39 -30.96 29.62
CA ARG A 142 -9.38 -31.44 28.67
C ARG A 142 -8.96 -30.32 27.74
N PHE A 143 -7.99 -29.54 28.18
CA PHE A 143 -7.16 -28.77 27.28
C PHE A 143 -6.66 -29.69 26.14
N SER A 144 -6.88 -29.29 24.89
CA SER A 144 -6.47 -30.08 23.72
C SER A 144 -5.08 -29.68 23.27
N ASP A 145 -4.07 -30.44 23.70
CA ASP A 145 -2.71 -30.34 23.16
C ASP A 145 -2.70 -30.46 21.63
N GLY A 146 -3.62 -31.23 21.04
CA GLY A 146 -3.77 -31.36 19.59
C GLY A 146 -4.14 -30.05 18.90
N TYR A 147 -4.98 -29.20 19.53
CA TYR A 147 -5.31 -27.89 18.94
C TYR A 147 -4.10 -26.94 18.98
N MET A 148 -3.34 -26.94 20.08
CA MET A 148 -2.11 -26.15 20.19
C MET A 148 -1.08 -26.54 19.11
N GLU A 149 -0.89 -27.83 18.83
CA GLU A 149 -0.01 -28.31 17.75
C GLU A 149 -0.49 -27.85 16.36
N ILE A 150 -1.81 -27.86 16.09
CA ILE A 150 -2.36 -27.33 14.83
C ILE A 150 -2.02 -25.84 14.67
N VAL A 151 -2.15 -25.04 15.73
CA VAL A 151 -1.85 -23.61 15.66
C VAL A 151 -0.34 -23.37 15.46
N ARG A 152 0.53 -24.16 16.11
CA ARG A 152 1.99 -24.13 15.87
C ARG A 152 2.34 -24.45 14.42
N GLY A 153 1.79 -25.54 13.88
CA GLY A 153 2.03 -25.92 12.48
C GLY A 153 1.57 -24.85 11.49
N LYS A 154 0.45 -24.16 11.76
CA LYS A 154 0.02 -23.01 10.93
C LYS A 154 1.00 -21.84 11.01
N LEU A 155 1.49 -21.52 12.21
CA LEU A 155 2.48 -20.45 12.40
C LEU A 155 3.78 -20.73 11.64
N GLU A 156 4.29 -21.95 11.71
CA GLU A 156 5.47 -22.39 10.95
C GLU A 156 5.24 -22.30 9.45
N LYS A 157 4.07 -22.75 8.96
CA LYS A 157 3.70 -22.63 7.55
C LYS A 157 3.71 -21.18 7.09
N PHE A 158 3.09 -20.27 7.84
CA PHE A 158 3.09 -18.84 7.49
C PHE A 158 4.50 -18.26 7.49
N ALA A 159 5.33 -18.61 8.47
CA ALA A 159 6.71 -18.14 8.53
C ALA A 159 7.55 -18.60 7.32
N SER A 160 7.44 -19.88 6.96
CA SER A 160 8.13 -20.45 5.80
C SER A 160 7.66 -19.84 4.48
N GLU A 161 6.34 -19.62 4.33
CA GLU A 161 5.78 -18.98 3.13
C GLU A 161 6.24 -17.52 3.00
N ILE A 162 6.27 -16.75 4.11
CA ILE A 162 6.82 -15.38 4.13
C ILE A 162 8.30 -15.38 3.71
N GLU A 163 9.10 -16.30 4.24
CA GLU A 163 10.54 -16.39 3.93
C GLU A 163 10.76 -16.70 2.44
N TYR A 164 10.02 -17.66 1.89
CA TYR A 164 10.05 -17.94 0.46
C TYR A 164 9.68 -16.71 -0.37
N LEU A 165 8.59 -16.01 -0.03
CA LEU A 165 8.15 -14.83 -0.77
C LEU A 165 9.19 -13.71 -0.73
N LYS A 166 9.88 -13.51 0.41
CA LYS A 166 10.97 -12.52 0.51
C LYS A 166 12.12 -12.85 -0.43
N HIS A 167 12.60 -14.10 -0.42
CA HIS A 167 13.65 -14.52 -1.35
C HIS A 167 13.21 -14.41 -2.81
N TRP A 168 11.96 -14.76 -3.11
CA TRP A 168 11.41 -14.59 -4.45
C TRP A 168 11.43 -13.12 -4.87
N ILE A 169 11.04 -12.19 -3.99
CA ILE A 169 11.03 -10.75 -4.27
C ILE A 169 12.45 -10.24 -4.50
N ASP A 170 13.41 -10.67 -3.70
CA ASP A 170 14.82 -10.26 -3.86
C ASP A 170 15.37 -10.67 -5.23
N GLU A 171 15.14 -11.92 -5.65
CA GLU A 171 15.53 -12.40 -6.98
C GLU A 171 14.78 -11.68 -8.10
N ALA A 172 13.47 -11.46 -7.95
CA ALA A 172 12.66 -10.76 -8.94
C ALA A 172 13.11 -9.30 -9.13
N ARG A 173 13.51 -8.60 -8.06
CA ARG A 173 14.07 -7.25 -8.14
C ARG A 173 15.36 -7.20 -8.95
N MET A 174 16.19 -8.24 -8.85
CA MET A 174 17.41 -8.35 -9.65
C MET A 174 17.16 -8.58 -11.15
N MET A 175 15.98 -9.10 -11.51
CA MET A 175 15.60 -9.31 -12.91
C MET A 175 15.18 -8.01 -13.61
N ILE A 176 14.77 -6.98 -12.86
CA ILE A 176 14.34 -5.68 -13.39
C ILE A 176 15.55 -4.88 -13.88
N LYS A 177 15.61 -4.65 -15.19
CA LYS A 177 16.73 -3.95 -15.83
C LYS A 177 16.52 -2.46 -15.88
N ASN A 178 15.31 -2.02 -16.20
CA ASN A 178 14.99 -0.61 -16.37
C ASN A 178 14.78 0.05 -15.00
N GLU A 179 15.56 1.10 -14.75
CA GLU A 179 15.55 1.84 -13.48
C GLU A 179 14.16 2.36 -13.11
N LYS A 180 13.34 2.75 -14.10
CA LYS A 180 11.99 3.24 -13.85
C LYS A 180 11.11 2.21 -13.13
N TYR A 181 11.31 0.91 -13.34
CA TYR A 181 10.46 -0.13 -12.74
C TYR A 181 10.94 -0.69 -11.41
N ARG A 182 12.11 -0.26 -10.91
CA ARG A 182 12.67 -0.77 -9.64
C ARG A 182 11.91 -0.29 -8.40
N GLU A 183 11.37 0.92 -8.48
CA GLU A 183 10.67 1.58 -7.38
C GLU A 183 9.38 2.23 -7.91
N ILE A 184 8.41 1.39 -8.29
CA ILE A 184 7.10 1.87 -8.73
C ILE A 184 6.23 2.11 -7.50
N PRO A 185 5.66 3.32 -7.35
CA PRO A 185 4.67 3.56 -6.30
C PRO A 185 3.48 2.59 -6.45
N PHE A 186 3.06 1.97 -5.34
CA PHE A 186 2.01 0.94 -5.33
C PHE A 186 0.75 1.35 -6.10
N ASN A 187 0.30 2.59 -5.89
CA ASN A 187 -0.89 3.19 -6.50
C ASN A 187 -0.82 3.41 -8.01
N VAL A 188 0.36 3.32 -8.63
CA VAL A 188 0.53 3.51 -10.08
C VAL A 188 0.24 2.22 -10.84
N LEU A 189 0.59 1.07 -10.29
CA LEU A 189 0.40 -0.22 -10.96
C LEU A 189 -1.06 -0.63 -11.08
N ASP A 190 -1.90 -0.21 -10.14
CA ASP A 190 -3.34 -0.49 -10.15
C ASP A 190 -4.11 0.20 -11.29
N ARG A 191 -3.47 1.15 -11.98
CA ARG A 191 -4.12 2.03 -12.98
C ARG A 191 -3.66 1.81 -14.41
N ILE A 192 -2.63 0.99 -14.60
CA ILE A 192 -2.09 0.64 -15.91
C ILE A 192 -2.56 -0.78 -16.19
N HIS A 193 -3.54 -0.91 -17.08
CA HIS A 193 -4.01 -2.20 -17.54
C HIS A 193 -3.26 -2.62 -18.81
N LEU A 194 -2.64 -3.79 -18.79
CA LEU A 194 -2.06 -4.40 -19.98
C LEU A 194 -3.13 -5.17 -20.76
N ASP A 195 -2.91 -5.35 -22.07
CA ASP A 195 -3.83 -6.11 -22.92
C ASP A 195 -4.01 -7.54 -22.38
N ASN A 196 -5.26 -7.98 -22.22
CA ASN A 196 -5.70 -9.26 -21.63
C ASN A 196 -5.57 -9.38 -20.10
N GLU A 197 -5.27 -8.29 -19.40
CA GLU A 197 -5.31 -8.26 -17.95
C GLU A 197 -6.75 -8.47 -17.44
N GLY A 198 -6.96 -9.53 -16.67
CA GLY A 198 -8.29 -9.96 -16.19
C GLY A 198 -8.97 -11.02 -17.06
N SER A 199 -8.39 -11.39 -18.21
CA SER A 199 -8.80 -12.58 -18.95
C SER A 199 -8.06 -13.79 -18.40
N SER A 200 -8.76 -14.62 -17.62
CA SER A 200 -8.20 -15.90 -17.19
C SER A 200 -8.25 -16.88 -18.35
N ILE A 201 -7.13 -17.54 -18.64
CA ILE A 201 -7.11 -18.69 -19.56
C ILE A 201 -7.94 -19.87 -19.04
N TRP A 202 -8.38 -19.81 -17.78
CA TRP A 202 -9.21 -20.79 -17.10
C TRP A 202 -10.68 -20.33 -16.97
N ASP A 203 -10.98 -19.08 -17.34
CA ASP A 203 -12.36 -18.61 -17.47
C ASP A 203 -12.86 -19.05 -18.84
N ASP A 204 -13.10 -20.35 -18.98
CA ASP A 204 -13.88 -20.88 -20.09
C ASP A 204 -15.24 -20.17 -20.07
N GLU A 205 -15.63 -19.60 -21.22
CA GLU A 205 -16.92 -18.93 -21.48
C GLU A 205 -18.10 -19.60 -20.74
N LYS A 206 -18.42 -19.08 -19.55
CA LYS A 206 -19.72 -19.25 -18.90
C LYS A 206 -20.40 -17.91 -18.72
N THR A 207 -20.41 -17.10 -19.77
CA THR A 207 -21.35 -15.99 -19.90
C THR A 207 -22.58 -16.49 -20.64
N GLY A 208 -23.57 -16.96 -19.87
CA GLY A 208 -24.82 -17.49 -20.40
C GLY A 208 -25.98 -17.52 -19.41
N GLY A 209 -26.25 -16.39 -18.73
CA GLY A 209 -27.59 -16.04 -18.23
C GLY A 209 -28.06 -16.64 -16.89
N GLY A 210 -28.65 -15.78 -16.06
CA GLY A 210 -29.35 -16.11 -14.81
C GLY A 210 -28.76 -15.35 -13.62
N SER A 211 -28.87 -14.02 -13.56
CA SER A 211 -29.93 -13.34 -12.80
C SER A 211 -30.43 -14.12 -11.58
N GLU A 212 -30.16 -13.56 -10.40
CA GLU A 212 -31.00 -13.59 -9.21
C GLU A 212 -31.85 -14.86 -8.99
N ILE A 213 -31.34 -15.76 -8.13
CA ILE A 213 -32.23 -16.42 -7.18
C ILE A 213 -31.77 -15.96 -5.80
N ARG A 214 -32.48 -14.95 -5.34
CA ARG A 214 -32.49 -14.45 -3.98
C ARG A 214 -33.59 -15.27 -3.30
N ASP A 215 -33.24 -16.40 -2.72
CA ASP A 215 -34.16 -17.16 -1.88
C ASP A 215 -34.25 -16.47 -0.51
N GLU A 216 -34.98 -15.36 -0.48
CA GLU A 216 -35.74 -14.95 0.70
C GLU A 216 -37.05 -15.78 0.71
N ASP A 217 -37.30 -16.39 1.87
CA ASP A 217 -38.57 -16.94 2.36
C ASP A 217 -39.08 -18.28 1.79
N GLU A 218 -38.99 -19.33 2.62
CA GLU A 218 -40.18 -20.11 2.97
C GLU A 218 -40.10 -20.61 4.42
N ASP A 219 -40.90 -19.94 5.23
CA ASP A 219 -41.49 -20.34 6.50
C ASP A 219 -42.10 -21.78 6.44
N ILE A 220 -42.32 -22.42 7.60
CA ILE A 220 -43.26 -23.54 7.87
C ILE A 220 -42.70 -25.00 7.84
N PHE A 221 -42.08 -25.45 8.94
CA PHE A 221 -42.62 -26.40 9.96
C PHE A 221 -41.55 -26.87 10.95
#